data_AF-A0A8T2AFD0-F1
#
_entry.id   AF-A0A8T2AFD0-F1
#
_cell.length_a   1.000
_cell.length_b   1.000
_cell.length_c   1.000
_cell.angle_alpha   90.00
_cell.angle_beta   90.00
_cell.angle_gamma   90.00
#
_symmetry.space_group_name_H-M   'P 1'
#
loop_
_entity.id
_entity.type
_entity.pdbx_description
1 polymer ?
#
loop_
_entity_poly.entity_id
_entity_poly.type
_entity_poly.pdbx_seq_one_letter_code
_entity_poly.pdbx_strand_id
1 'polypeptide(L)'
;MAERRADLSLPMSLQCNTCDNIMSNGTQFNSRVEQVIGETYLGIKIFRFHIQCTNCTAEIKFKTDPKNVGFIIESARVCWTKSRIMLI
;
A
#
# COMPACT_ATOMS: atom_id res chain seq x y z
N MET A 1 -0.58 -3.60 24.51
CA MET A 1 -1.23 -3.23 23.23
C MET A 1 -0.29 -3.72 22.14
N ALA A 2 -0.66 -4.81 21.47
CA ALA A 2 0.26 -5.54 20.59
C ALA A 2 0.23 -4.94 19.18
N GLU A 3 1.35 -4.36 18.76
CA GLU A 3 1.61 -3.99 17.36
C GLU A 3 1.63 -5.29 16.54
N ARG A 4 0.60 -5.51 15.71
CA ARG A 4 0.52 -6.73 14.90
C ARG A 4 1.42 -6.55 13.69
N ARG A 5 2.39 -7.44 13.54
CA ARG A 5 3.23 -7.53 12.34
C ARG A 5 2.57 -8.50 11.37
N ALA A 6 2.48 -8.12 10.10
CA ALA A 6 1.91 -8.96 9.05
C ALA A 6 2.85 -8.99 7.86
N ASP A 7 3.16 -10.19 7.36
CA ASP A 7 3.78 -10.36 6.05
C ASP A 7 2.72 -10.14 4.99
N LEU A 8 2.94 -9.19 4.08
CA LEU A 8 2.04 -8.87 2.99
C LEU A 8 2.77 -9.05 1.67
N SER A 9 2.15 -9.81 0.76
CA SER A 9 2.52 -9.84 -0.65
C SER A 9 1.75 -8.77 -1.43
N LEU A 10 2.46 -7.99 -2.25
CA LEU A 10 1.80 -6.96 -3.06
C LEU A 10 1.05 -7.63 -4.24
N PRO A 11 -0.25 -7.37 -4.42
CA PRO A 11 -1.00 -7.85 -5.58
C PRO A 11 -0.72 -7.04 -6.86
N MET A 12 -0.08 -5.87 -6.73
CA MET A 12 0.19 -4.94 -7.84
C MET A 12 1.59 -4.32 -7.72
N SER A 13 2.19 -3.97 -8.85
CA SER A 13 3.49 -3.30 -8.87
C SER A 13 3.37 -1.84 -8.41
N LEU A 14 4.20 -1.43 -7.46
CA LEU A 14 4.21 -0.09 -6.87
C LEU A 14 5.54 0.59 -7.16
N GLN A 15 5.50 1.88 -7.47
CA GLN A 15 6.67 2.74 -7.62
C GLN A 15 6.76 3.70 -6.43
N CYS A 16 7.93 3.74 -5.79
CA CYS A 16 8.19 4.67 -4.70
C CYS A 16 8.37 6.09 -5.23
N ASN A 17 7.73 7.08 -4.60
CA ASN A 17 7.85 8.48 -5.05
C ASN A 17 9.23 9.10 -4.76
N THR A 18 9.95 8.61 -3.75
CA THR A 18 11.21 9.22 -3.30
C THR A 18 12.41 8.77 -4.14
N CYS A 19 12.40 7.54 -4.65
CA CYS A 19 13.56 6.96 -5.30
C CYS A 19 13.24 6.19 -6.58
N ASP A 20 12.00 6.30 -7.05
CA ASP A 20 11.53 5.74 -8.31
C ASP A 20 11.68 4.21 -8.43
N ASN A 21 12.09 3.53 -7.35
CA ASN A 21 12.23 2.09 -7.32
C ASN A 21 10.88 1.41 -7.49
N ILE A 22 10.84 0.43 -8.39
CA ILE A 22 9.65 -0.35 -8.69
C ILE A 22 9.70 -1.63 -7.86
N MET A 23 8.72 -1.79 -6.99
CA MET A 23 8.46 -3.04 -6.28
C MET A 23 7.52 -3.86 -7.15
N SER A 24 8.01 -4.99 -7.63
CA SER A 24 7.23 -5.90 -8.46
C SER A 24 6.17 -6.63 -7.64
N ASN A 25 5.15 -7.11 -8.36
CA ASN A 25 4.15 -8.02 -7.82
C ASN A 25 4.80 -9.21 -7.08
N GLY A 26 4.20 -9.63 -5.96
CA GLY A 26 4.69 -10.77 -5.19
C GLY A 26 5.89 -10.51 -4.27
N THR A 27 6.40 -9.27 -4.20
CA THR A 27 7.41 -8.94 -3.18
C THR A 27 6.79 -9.03 -1.79
N GLN A 28 7.41 -9.82 -0.90
CA GLN A 28 6.98 -9.97 0.49
C GLN A 28 7.56 -8.83 1.35
N PHE A 29 6.70 -8.14 2.09
CA PHE A 29 7.12 -7.13 3.04
C PHE A 29 6.61 -7.44 4.43
N ASN A 30 7.51 -7.27 5.40
CA ASN A 30 7.15 -7.19 6.80
C ASN A 30 6.51 -5.83 7.06
N SER A 31 5.19 -5.80 7.16
CA SER A 31 4.43 -4.59 7.43
C SER A 31 4.05 -4.46 8.90
N ARG A 32 4.04 -3.23 9.40
CA ARG A 32 3.45 -2.90 10.69
C ARG A 32 2.00 -2.50 10.46
N VAL A 33 1.08 -3.12 11.20
CA VAL A 33 -0.35 -2.87 11.08
C VAL A 33 -0.83 -2.02 12.24
N GLU A 34 -1.35 -0.84 11.92
CA GLU A 34 -2.02 0.04 12.88
C GLU A 34 -3.52 0.06 12.62
N GLN A 35 -4.31 0.06 13.71
CA GLN A 35 -5.75 0.28 13.63
C GLN A 35 -5.99 1.79 13.62
N VAL A 36 -6.71 2.28 12.61
CA VAL A 36 -7.10 3.70 12.60
C VAL A 36 -8.26 3.88 13.57
N ILE A 37 -7.99 4.57 14.69
CA ILE A 37 -8.98 4.84 15.73
C ILE A 37 -9.83 6.03 15.24
N GLY A 38 -11.11 5.79 14.97
CA GLY A 38 -12.07 6.84 14.58
C GLY A 38 -12.75 6.62 13.22
N GLU A 39 -12.19 5.78 12.35
CA GLU A 39 -12.76 5.47 11.03
C GLU A 39 -13.24 4.01 11.02
N THR A 40 -14.49 3.78 11.45
CA THR A 40 -15.16 2.47 11.34
C THR A 40 -16.29 2.58 10.33
N TYR A 41 -16.22 1.77 9.28
CA TYR A 41 -17.29 1.71 8.29
C TYR A 41 -18.24 0.59 8.66
N LEU A 42 -19.49 0.92 9.02
CA LEU A 42 -20.52 -0.06 9.44
C LEU A 42 -20.06 -1.00 10.57
N GLY A 43 -19.14 -0.55 11.43
CA GLY A 43 -18.54 -1.38 12.50
C GLY A 43 -17.32 -2.21 12.08
N ILE A 44 -16.92 -2.17 10.81
CA ILE A 44 -15.69 -2.79 10.30
C ILE A 44 -14.52 -1.83 10.54
N LYS A 45 -13.46 -2.35 11.15
CA LYS A 45 -12.24 -1.59 11.44
C LYS A 45 -11.41 -1.42 10.18
N ILE A 46 -10.95 -0.20 9.93
CA ILE A 46 -10.00 0.12 8.86
C ILE A 46 -8.58 -0.04 9.39
N PHE A 47 -7.74 -0.72 8.61
CA PHE A 47 -6.34 -0.92 8.94
C PHE A 47 -5.47 -0.03 8.07
N ARG A 48 -4.44 0.53 8.69
CA ARG A 48 -3.36 1.23 8.00
C ARG A 48 -2.12 0.38 8.10
N PHE A 49 -1.51 0.14 6.96
CA PHE A 49 -0.30 -0.66 6.88
C PHE A 49 0.87 0.24 6.51
N HIS A 50 2.00 0.00 7.16
CA HIS A 50 3.25 0.70 6.96
C HIS A 50 4.27 -0.27 6.37
N ILE A 51 4.67 -0.04 5.12
CA ILE A 51 5.74 -0.76 4.46
C ILE A 51 6.94 0.18 4.31
N GLN A 52 8.15 -0.36 4.50
CA GLN A 52 9.38 0.37 4.24
C GLN A 52 9.95 -0.06 2.88
N CYS A 53 10.32 0.92 2.05
CA CYS A 53 11.05 0.63 0.82
C CYS A 53 12.48 0.17 1.14
N THR A 54 12.96 -0.88 0.47
CA THR A 54 14.30 -1.47 0.68
C THR A 54 15.45 -0.49 0.42
N ASN A 55 15.29 0.42 -0.55
CA ASN A 55 16.37 1.32 -0.95
C ASN A 55 16.38 2.65 -0.18
N CYS A 56 15.22 3.12 0.29
CA CYS A 56 15.02 4.55 0.58
C CYS A 56 14.49 4.78 2.00
N THR A 57 14.25 3.68 2.73
CA THR A 57 13.65 3.64 4.08
C THR A 57 12.35 4.44 4.20
N ALA A 58 11.79 4.88 3.07
CA ALA A 58 10.59 5.67 2.98
C ALA A 58 9.40 4.82 3.39
N GLU A 59 8.53 5.39 4.21
CA GLU A 59 7.31 4.76 4.65
C GLU A 59 6.22 4.90 3.59
N ILE A 60 5.77 3.76 3.08
CA ILE A 60 4.62 3.66 2.19
C ILE A 60 3.42 3.24 3.03
N LYS A 61 2.38 4.07 3.00
CA LYS A 61 1.15 3.87 3.76
C LYS A 61 0.02 3.52 2.82
N PHE A 62 -0.74 2.50 3.18
CA PHE A 62 -1.96 2.10 2.49
C PHE A 62 -3.07 1.84 3.50
N LYS A 63 -4.28 2.22 3.08
CA LYS A 63 -5.54 2.04 3.81
C LYS A 63 -6.37 0.99 3.07
N THR A 64 -7.04 0.15 3.83
CA THR A 64 -8.06 -0.76 3.29
C THR A 64 -9.42 -0.09 3.29
N ASP A 65 -10.06 -0.06 2.12
CA ASP A 65 -11.39 0.53 1.97
C ASP A 65 -12.45 -0.56 1.82
N PRO A 66 -13.28 -0.82 2.84
CA PRO A 66 -14.29 -1.87 2.79
C PRO A 66 -15.40 -1.60 1.76
N LYS A 67 -15.57 -0.34 1.34
CA LYS A 67 -16.57 0.05 0.33
C LYS A 67 -16.22 -0.41 -1.09
N ASN A 68 -14.94 -0.33 -1.45
CA ASN A 68 -14.50 -0.49 -2.83
C ASN A 68 -13.71 -1.78 -3.07
N VAL A 69 -13.59 -2.64 -2.04
CA VAL A 69 -12.75 -3.86 -2.06
C VAL A 69 -11.36 -3.53 -2.62
N GLY A 70 -10.83 -2.38 -2.22
CA GLY A 70 -9.66 -1.76 -2.80
C GLY A 70 -8.72 -1.22 -1.74
N PHE A 71 -7.52 -0.85 -2.19
CA PHE A 71 -6.50 -0.23 -1.35
C PHE A 71 -6.30 1.21 -1.82
N ILE A 72 -6.42 2.17 -0.91
CA ILE A 72 -5.99 3.54 -1.15
C ILE A 72 -4.53 3.65 -0.72
N ILE A 73 -3.69 4.06 -1.66
CA ILE A 73 -2.26 4.24 -1.45
C ILE A 73 -2.01 5.74 -1.28
N GLU A 74 -1.45 6.14 -0.13
CA GLU A 74 -1.22 7.57 0.17
C GLU A 74 0.16 8.04 -0.32
N SER A 75 1.17 7.18 -0.28
CA SER A 75 2.59 7.59 -0.44
C SER A 75 3.33 6.93 -1.61
N ALA A 76 2.65 6.19 -2.47
CA ALA A 76 3.27 5.52 -3.63
C ALA A 76 2.36 5.61 -4.86
N ARG A 77 2.95 5.40 -6.04
CA ARG A 77 2.21 5.33 -7.30
C ARG A 77 2.08 3.88 -7.74
N VAL A 78 0.90 3.53 -8.26
CA VAL A 78 0.71 2.25 -8.94
C VAL A 78 1.36 2.32 -10.30
N CYS A 79 2.28 1.38 -10.59
CA CYS A 79 2.85 1.27 -11.92
C CYS A 79 1.86 0.49 -12.79
N TRP A 80 0.84 1.18 -13.31
CA TRP A 80 0.12 0.66 -14.47
C TRP A 80 1.04 0.87 -15.66
N THR A 81 1.65 -0.22 -16.15
CA THR A 81 2.28 -0.18 -17.46
C THR A 81 1.23 0.36 -18.43
N LYS A 82 1.48 1.58 -18.92
CA LYS A 82 0.68 2.27 -19.92
C LYS A 82 0.50 1.34 -21.13
N SER A 83 -0.60 0.61 -21.18
CA SER A 83 -1.13 0.09 -22.43
C SER A 83 -2.22 1.04 -22.87
N ARG A 84 -1.87 1.86 -23.87
CA ARG A 84 -2.72 2.72 -24.72
C ARG A 84 -3.41 3.92 -24.09
N ILE A 85 -2.79 5.09 -24.27
CA ILE A 85 -3.40 6.12 -25.14
C ILE A 85 -2.29 6.67 -26.02
N MET A 86 -2.44 6.35 -27.29
CA MET A 86 -1.79 6.90 -28.46
C MET A 86 -2.03 8.40 -28.44
N LEU A 87 -0.97 9.21 -28.47
CA LEU A 87 -1.10 10.56 -29.02
C LEU A 87 -1.58 10.41 -30.48
N ILE A 88 -2.43 11.37 -30.88
CA ILE A 88 -3.12 11.56 -32.18
C ILE A 88 -4.50 10.90 -32.26
#